data_AF-A0ABD6EAF2-F1
#
_entry.id   AF-A0ABD6EAF2-F1
#
_cell.length_a   1.000
_cell.length_b   1.000
_cell.length_c   1.000
_cell.angle_alpha   90.00
_cell.angle_beta   90.00
_cell.angle_gamma   90.00
#
_symmetry.space_group_name_H-M   'P 1'
#
loop_
_entity.id
_entity.type
_entity.pdbx_description
1 polymer ?
#
loop_
_entity_poly.entity_id
_entity_poly.type
_entity_poly.pdbx_seq_one_letter_code
_entity_poly.pdbx_strand_id
1 'polypeptide(L)'
;MFHTINKWITLFAVWLDERIQRCSLLNIPVYPWKVYATVTYAHFLLAILLFLSGVACFCLGVTYSAMYSESNCTNGINIWIPLLNVIVAFNGLLSYNLVYRHWPSFVHFVGLCVVSFLLIIPSVYNIIAANQWFIWAQQPLDQWAGDFALIDISLAVVSFLNEIMVVLLIAFLLRYLYCSKEIFRANQNA
;
A
#
# COMPACT_ATOMS: atom_id res chain seq x y z
N MET A 1 -15.01 -20.93 -28.54
CA MET A 1 -14.90 -19.80 -27.59
C MET A 1 -13.74 -19.99 -26.62
N PHE A 2 -13.72 -21.08 -25.82
CA PHE A 2 -12.62 -21.37 -24.88
C PHE A 2 -11.23 -21.45 -25.52
N HIS A 3 -11.12 -22.11 -26.69
CA HIS A 3 -9.85 -22.27 -27.39
C HIS A 3 -9.28 -20.93 -27.92
N THR A 4 -10.16 -20.00 -28.28
CA THR A 4 -9.79 -18.65 -28.74
C THR A 4 -9.33 -17.79 -27.57
N ILE A 5 -10.07 -17.82 -26.44
CA ILE A 5 -9.71 -17.11 -25.21
C ILE A 5 -8.35 -17.60 -24.68
N ASN A 6 -8.14 -18.92 -24.66
CA ASN A 6 -6.87 -19.50 -24.24
C ASN A 6 -5.70 -19.02 -25.11
N LYS A 7 -5.88 -18.98 -26.44
CA LYS A 7 -4.85 -18.47 -27.36
C LYS A 7 -4.50 -17.01 -27.07
N TRP A 8 -5.48 -16.15 -26.81
CA TRP A 8 -5.25 -14.74 -26.47
C TRP A 8 -4.52 -14.57 -25.14
N ILE A 9 -4.93 -15.29 -24.09
CA ILE A 9 -4.28 -15.25 -22.78
C ILE A 9 -2.82 -15.69 -22.90
N THR A 10 -2.55 -16.78 -23.62
CA THR A 10 -1.19 -17.28 -23.84
C THR A 10 -0.33 -16.27 -24.60
N LEU A 11 -0.85 -15.68 -25.68
CA LEU A 11 -0.11 -14.66 -26.44
C LEU A 11 0.20 -13.42 -25.58
N PHE A 12 -0.77 -12.98 -24.77
CA PHE A 12 -0.58 -11.87 -23.85
C PHE A 12 0.47 -12.21 -22.77
N ALA A 13 0.41 -13.40 -22.18
CA ALA A 13 1.35 -13.83 -21.16
C ALA A 13 2.79 -13.89 -21.69
N VAL A 14 3.00 -14.44 -22.90
CA VAL A 14 4.32 -14.48 -23.55
C VAL A 14 4.82 -13.07 -23.86
N TRP A 15 3.96 -12.21 -24.42
CA TRP A 15 4.31 -10.81 -24.70
C TRP A 15 4.69 -10.04 -23.43
N LEU A 16 3.95 -10.25 -22.34
CA LEU A 16 4.20 -9.61 -21.06
C LEU A 16 5.51 -10.10 -20.43
N ASP A 17 5.77 -11.41 -20.45
CA ASP A 17 7.03 -11.97 -19.95
C ASP A 17 8.22 -11.40 -20.71
N GLU A 18 8.18 -11.38 -22.05
CA GLU A 18 9.24 -10.76 -22.85
C GLU A 18 9.49 -9.29 -22.50
N ARG A 19 8.44 -8.55 -22.10
CA ARG A 19 8.56 -7.15 -21.70
C ARG A 19 9.19 -7.02 -20.33
N ILE A 20 8.79 -7.85 -19.37
CA ILE A 20 9.31 -7.87 -18.00
C ILE A 20 10.79 -8.26 -17.98
N GLN A 21 11.19 -9.26 -18.78
CA GLN A 21 12.59 -9.71 -18.87
C GLN A 21 13.54 -8.62 -19.38
N ARG A 22 13.04 -7.61 -20.11
CA ARG A 22 13.83 -6.46 -20.57
C ARG A 22 14.06 -5.39 -19.50
N CYS A 23 13.37 -5.47 -18.36
CA CYS A 23 13.48 -4.54 -17.25
C CYS A 23 14.34 -5.16 -16.15
N SER A 24 15.42 -4.50 -15.73
CA SER A 24 16.33 -5.05 -14.71
C SER A 24 16.63 -4.04 -13.62
N LEU A 25 16.61 -4.50 -12.37
CA LEU A 25 17.05 -3.73 -11.20
C LEU A 25 18.55 -3.94 -10.90
N LEU A 26 19.25 -4.80 -11.67
CA LEU A 26 20.64 -5.18 -11.39
C LEU A 26 21.65 -4.03 -11.61
N ASN A 27 21.29 -3.02 -12.40
CA ASN A 27 22.19 -1.93 -12.79
C ASN A 27 21.97 -0.64 -11.98
N ILE A 28 21.30 -0.72 -10.82
CA ILE A 28 21.01 0.45 -9.99
C ILE A 28 22.25 0.83 -9.16
N PRO A 29 22.64 2.13 -9.12
CA PRO A 29 23.73 2.57 -8.26
C PRO A 29 23.48 2.31 -6.77
N VAL A 30 24.55 2.14 -5.99
CA VAL A 30 24.48 1.73 -4.57
C VAL A 30 23.63 2.67 -3.71
N TYR A 31 23.73 3.98 -3.91
CA TYR A 31 23.01 4.96 -3.08
C TYR A 31 21.48 4.93 -3.30
N PRO A 32 20.96 5.05 -4.54
CA PRO A 32 19.54 4.83 -4.83
C PRO A 32 19.02 3.49 -4.32
N TRP A 33 19.82 2.43 -4.42
CA TRP A 33 19.44 1.11 -3.92
C TRP A 33 19.26 1.07 -2.39
N LYS A 34 20.15 1.73 -1.63
CA LYS A 34 20.00 1.87 -0.17
C LYS A 34 18.72 2.63 0.19
N VAL A 35 18.41 3.71 -0.53
CA VAL A 35 17.17 4.47 -0.30
C VAL A 35 15.95 3.60 -0.55
N TYR A 36 15.92 2.85 -1.67
CA TYR A 36 14.83 1.92 -1.98
C TYR A 36 14.63 0.87 -0.89
N ALA A 37 15.71 0.27 -0.40
CA ALA A 37 15.66 -0.71 0.68
C ALA A 37 15.06 -0.10 1.95
N THR A 38 15.57 1.06 2.38
CA THR A 38 15.08 1.77 3.58
C THR A 38 13.60 2.10 3.46
N VAL A 39 13.15 2.63 2.32
CA VAL A 39 11.74 2.98 2.10
C VAL A 39 10.86 1.72 2.09
N THR A 40 11.34 0.62 1.50
CA THR A 40 10.59 -0.66 1.48
C THR A 40 10.43 -1.23 2.88
N TYR A 41 11.47 -1.21 3.72
CA TYR A 41 11.37 -1.62 5.13
C TYR A 41 10.44 -0.70 5.94
N ALA A 42 10.53 0.62 5.73
CA ALA A 42 9.65 1.58 6.39
C ALA A 42 8.19 1.38 5.97
N HIS A 43 7.91 1.17 4.68
CA HIS A 43 6.58 0.85 4.16
C HIS A 43 6.03 -0.43 4.78
N PHE A 44 6.84 -1.49 4.84
CA PHE A 44 6.42 -2.75 5.47
C PHE A 44 6.07 -2.59 6.95
N LEU A 45 6.88 -1.87 7.71
CA LEU A 45 6.59 -1.58 9.12
C LEU A 45 5.29 -0.78 9.28
N LEU A 46 5.12 0.28 8.49
CA LEU A 46 3.91 1.11 8.51
C LEU A 46 2.67 0.34 8.06
N ALA A 47 2.79 -0.60 7.11
CA ALA A 47 1.69 -1.44 6.66
C ALA A 47 1.24 -2.39 7.78
N ILE A 48 2.19 -3.01 8.50
CA ILE A 48 1.88 -3.85 9.67
C ILE A 48 1.20 -3.02 10.75
N LEU A 49 1.75 -1.84 11.07
CA LEU A 49 1.17 -0.97 12.09
C LEU A 49 -0.28 -0.59 11.74
N LEU A 50 -0.53 -0.19 10.47
CA LEU A 50 -1.87 0.14 9.99
C LEU A 50 -2.84 -1.06 10.11
N PHE A 51 -2.39 -2.25 9.74
CA PHE A 51 -3.20 -3.46 9.84
C PHE A 51 -3.52 -3.81 11.30
N LEU A 52 -2.53 -3.79 12.18
CA LEU A 52 -2.73 -4.08 13.61
C LEU A 52 -3.63 -3.05 14.27
N SER A 53 -3.47 -1.76 13.97
CA SER A 53 -4.36 -0.71 14.46
C SER A 53 -5.78 -0.87 13.95
N GLY A 54 -5.94 -1.29 12.70
CA GLY A 54 -7.25 -1.58 12.10
C GLY A 54 -7.96 -2.76 12.76
N VAL A 55 -7.24 -3.85 13.03
CA VAL A 55 -7.74 -5.00 13.79
C VAL A 55 -8.12 -4.59 15.21
N ALA A 56 -7.26 -3.84 15.90
CA ALA A 56 -7.57 -3.35 17.25
C ALA A 56 -8.83 -2.48 17.25
N CYS A 57 -8.97 -1.58 16.27
CA CYS A 57 -10.16 -0.73 16.15
C CYS A 57 -11.43 -1.56 15.90
N PHE A 58 -11.35 -2.58 15.05
CA PHE A 58 -12.48 -3.49 14.82
C PHE A 58 -12.88 -4.24 16.11
N CYS A 59 -11.91 -4.75 16.87
CA CYS A 59 -12.18 -5.42 18.15
C CYS A 59 -12.83 -4.47 19.17
N LEU A 60 -12.37 -3.21 19.24
CA LEU A 60 -13.00 -2.18 20.07
C LEU A 60 -14.43 -1.91 19.60
N GLY A 61 -14.63 -1.72 18.29
CA GLY A 61 -15.95 -1.50 17.69
C GLY A 61 -16.94 -2.61 18.03
N VAL A 62 -16.54 -3.88 17.89
CA VAL A 62 -17.37 -5.03 18.28
C VAL A 62 -17.71 -4.98 19.78
N THR A 63 -16.74 -4.67 20.64
CA THR A 63 -16.97 -4.59 22.09
C THR A 63 -17.95 -3.46 22.45
N TYR A 64 -17.77 -2.29 21.84
CA TYR A 64 -18.58 -1.11 22.09
C TYR A 64 -19.94 -1.15 21.41
N SER A 65 -20.13 -1.95 20.37
CA SER A 65 -21.45 -2.15 19.72
C SER A 65 -22.50 -2.78 20.64
N ALA A 66 -22.07 -3.44 21.72
CA ALA A 66 -22.97 -3.92 22.77
C ALA A 66 -23.41 -2.79 23.74
N MET A 67 -22.69 -1.67 23.77
CA MET A 67 -22.89 -0.56 24.72
C MET A 67 -23.47 0.70 24.07
N TYR A 68 -23.14 0.95 22.79
CA TYR A 68 -23.52 2.14 22.04
C TYR A 68 -24.27 1.78 20.76
N SER A 69 -25.25 2.60 20.36
CA SER A 69 -26.02 2.40 19.12
C SER A 69 -25.18 2.62 17.86
N GLU A 70 -24.10 3.39 17.98
CA GLU A 70 -23.13 3.65 16.91
C GLU A 70 -21.72 3.37 17.43
N SER A 71 -20.91 2.68 16.62
CA SER A 71 -19.54 2.32 16.97
C SER A 71 -18.64 2.42 15.75
N ASN A 72 -17.41 2.83 16.01
CA ASN A 72 -16.40 2.96 14.98
C ASN A 72 -15.93 1.57 14.48
N CYS A 73 -15.36 1.52 13.28
CA CYS A 73 -14.60 0.38 12.77
C CYS A 73 -15.37 -0.94 12.59
N THR A 74 -16.69 -0.93 12.43
CA THR A 74 -17.52 -2.15 12.34
C THR A 74 -17.61 -2.79 10.94
N ASN A 75 -17.26 -2.04 9.90
CA ASN A 75 -17.46 -2.39 8.49
C ASN A 75 -16.23 -3.05 7.82
N GLY A 76 -15.15 -3.30 8.57
CA GLY A 76 -13.99 -4.08 8.12
C GLY A 76 -13.09 -3.41 7.05
N ILE A 77 -13.41 -2.18 6.64
CA ILE A 77 -12.60 -1.38 5.69
C ILE A 77 -11.17 -1.18 6.22
N ASN A 78 -11.06 -0.93 7.53
CA ASN A 78 -9.79 -0.79 8.23
C ASN A 78 -9.02 -2.11 8.40
N ILE A 79 -9.53 -3.25 7.91
CA ILE A 79 -8.83 -4.55 7.95
C ILE A 79 -8.41 -4.99 6.55
N TRP A 80 -9.35 -5.12 5.62
CA TRP A 80 -9.08 -5.76 4.33
C TRP A 80 -8.12 -4.97 3.46
N ILE A 81 -8.24 -3.64 3.42
CA ILE A 81 -7.35 -2.78 2.64
C ILE A 81 -5.94 -2.74 3.24
N PRO A 82 -5.77 -2.53 4.57
CA PRO A 82 -4.45 -2.66 5.20
C PRO A 82 -3.81 -4.04 5.05
N LEU A 83 -4.58 -5.13 5.07
CA LEU A 83 -4.06 -6.47 4.82
C LEU A 83 -3.46 -6.61 3.41
N LEU A 84 -4.16 -6.10 2.39
CA LEU A 84 -3.63 -6.08 1.02
C LEU A 84 -2.35 -5.23 0.92
N ASN A 85 -2.30 -4.11 1.64
CA ASN A 85 -1.09 -3.27 1.74
C ASN A 85 0.09 -4.03 2.36
N VAL A 86 -0.14 -4.83 3.42
CA VAL A 86 0.90 -5.71 4.00
C VAL A 86 1.41 -6.74 3.00
N ILE A 87 0.52 -7.39 2.25
CA ILE A 87 0.90 -8.38 1.22
C ILE A 87 1.77 -7.72 0.13
N VAL A 88 1.39 -6.52 -0.33
CA VAL A 88 2.17 -5.77 -1.32
C VAL A 88 3.52 -5.34 -0.77
N ALA A 89 3.57 -4.83 0.47
CA ALA A 89 4.82 -4.44 1.10
C ALA A 89 5.76 -5.65 1.31
N PHE A 90 5.20 -6.82 1.63
CA PHE A 90 5.95 -8.07 1.71
C PHE A 90 6.53 -8.49 0.35
N ASN A 91 5.76 -8.37 -0.73
CA ASN A 91 6.28 -8.56 -2.09
C ASN A 91 7.44 -7.60 -2.40
N GLY A 92 7.43 -6.40 -1.83
CA GLY A 92 8.57 -5.47 -1.89
C GLY A 92 9.83 -6.03 -1.26
N LEU A 93 9.74 -6.61 -0.07
CA LEU A 93 10.87 -7.30 0.56
C LEU A 93 11.37 -8.49 -0.26
N LEU A 94 10.47 -9.24 -0.90
CA LEU A 94 10.87 -10.32 -1.81
C LEU A 94 11.59 -9.78 -3.05
N SER A 95 11.12 -8.68 -3.63
CA SER A 95 11.76 -8.04 -4.79
C SER A 95 13.17 -7.53 -4.48
N TYR A 96 13.39 -7.07 -3.25
CA TYR A 96 14.71 -6.69 -2.75
C TYR A 96 15.66 -7.90 -2.59
N ASN A 97 15.16 -9.04 -2.09
CA ASN A 97 15.98 -10.23 -1.89
C ASN A 97 16.20 -11.05 -3.17
N LEU A 98 15.30 -10.93 -4.14
CA LEU A 98 15.30 -11.69 -5.39
C LEU A 98 15.55 -10.77 -6.60
N VAL A 99 16.52 -9.85 -6.51
CA VAL A 99 16.81 -8.83 -7.54
C VAL A 99 17.10 -9.43 -8.92
N TYR A 100 17.65 -10.65 -8.95
CA TYR A 100 17.93 -11.41 -10.16
C TYR A 100 16.68 -11.94 -10.86
N ARG A 101 15.52 -11.91 -10.19
CA ARG A 101 14.22 -12.26 -10.77
C ARG A 101 13.48 -10.98 -11.13
N HIS A 102 13.05 -10.90 -12.38
CA HIS A 102 12.34 -9.73 -12.91
C HIS A 102 10.87 -9.65 -12.43
N TRP A 103 10.24 -10.81 -12.20
CA TRP A 103 8.82 -10.93 -11.84
C TRP A 103 8.45 -10.32 -10.47
N PRO A 104 9.18 -10.58 -9.36
CA PRO A 104 8.84 -10.01 -8.05
C PRO A 104 8.72 -8.47 -8.06
N SER A 105 9.63 -7.79 -8.75
CA SER A 105 9.64 -6.32 -8.86
C SER A 105 8.46 -5.79 -9.67
N PHE A 106 8.07 -6.50 -10.73
CA PHE A 106 6.89 -6.16 -11.52
C PHE A 106 5.59 -6.37 -10.72
N VAL A 107 5.47 -7.51 -10.03
CA VAL A 107 4.31 -7.82 -9.18
C VAL A 107 4.19 -6.79 -8.04
N HIS A 108 5.32 -6.43 -7.42
CA HIS A 108 5.36 -5.37 -6.42
C HIS A 108 4.90 -4.03 -7.00
N PHE A 109 5.38 -3.63 -8.17
CA PHE A 109 4.95 -2.40 -8.84
C PHE A 109 3.43 -2.37 -9.10
N VAL A 110 2.88 -3.42 -9.69
CA VAL A 110 1.43 -3.51 -9.96
C VAL A 110 0.65 -3.49 -8.65
N GLY A 111 1.11 -4.21 -7.63
CA GLY A 111 0.53 -4.21 -6.31
C GLY A 111 0.50 -2.82 -5.67
N LEU A 112 1.60 -2.07 -5.76
CA LEU A 112 1.68 -0.70 -5.25
C LEU A 112 0.67 0.22 -5.96
N CYS A 113 0.53 0.12 -7.28
CA CYS A 113 -0.46 0.90 -8.03
C CYS A 113 -1.88 0.61 -7.53
N VAL A 114 -2.24 -0.67 -7.37
CA VAL A 114 -3.57 -1.07 -6.88
C VAL A 114 -3.80 -0.56 -5.45
N VAL A 115 -2.85 -0.80 -4.55
CA VAL A 115 -2.95 -0.40 -3.14
C VAL A 115 -2.96 1.13 -2.98
N SER A 116 -2.26 1.88 -3.83
CA SER A 116 -2.29 3.35 -3.83
C SER A 116 -3.72 3.87 -4.01
N PHE A 117 -4.48 3.31 -4.96
CA PHE A 117 -5.88 3.69 -5.14
C PHE A 117 -6.78 3.24 -3.99
N LEU A 118 -6.53 2.04 -3.44
CA LEU A 118 -7.34 1.49 -2.36
C LEU A 118 -7.12 2.21 -1.03
N LEU A 119 -5.91 2.64 -0.71
CA LEU A 119 -5.58 3.33 0.56
C LEU A 119 -6.25 4.70 0.72
N ILE A 120 -6.68 5.32 -0.39
CA ILE A 120 -7.47 6.56 -0.34
C ILE A 120 -8.81 6.33 0.40
N ILE A 121 -9.40 5.13 0.26
CA ILE A 121 -10.69 4.79 0.86
C ILE A 121 -10.65 4.85 2.40
N PRO A 122 -9.78 4.09 3.11
CA PRO A 122 -9.70 4.17 4.57
C PRO A 122 -9.23 5.56 5.04
N SER A 123 -8.36 6.25 4.29
CA SER A 123 -7.94 7.62 4.64
C SER A 123 -9.14 8.58 4.68
N VAL A 124 -9.93 8.62 3.61
CA VAL A 124 -11.12 9.50 3.53
C VAL A 124 -12.19 9.06 4.52
N TYR A 125 -12.43 7.76 4.66
CA TYR A 125 -13.42 7.22 5.58
C TYR A 125 -13.14 7.62 7.03
N ASN A 126 -11.91 7.41 7.50
CA ASN A 126 -11.54 7.74 8.88
C ASN A 126 -11.56 9.26 9.12
N ILE A 127 -11.21 10.10 8.14
CA ILE A 127 -11.34 11.57 8.27
C ILE A 127 -12.81 11.99 8.44
N ILE A 128 -13.72 11.42 7.64
CA ILE A 128 -15.15 11.72 7.72
C ILE A 128 -15.71 11.26 9.08
N ALA A 129 -15.37 10.04 9.50
CA ALA A 129 -15.79 9.49 10.78
C ALA A 129 -15.28 10.35 11.95
N ALA A 130 -13.99 10.71 11.97
CA ALA A 130 -13.41 11.59 12.99
C ALA A 130 -14.18 12.91 13.11
N ASN A 131 -14.53 13.53 11.98
CA ASN A 131 -15.27 14.79 11.98
C ASN A 131 -16.69 14.63 12.59
N GLN A 132 -17.37 13.52 12.31
CA GLN A 132 -18.67 13.22 12.92
C GLN A 132 -18.55 13.06 14.44
N TRP A 133 -17.54 12.31 14.89
CA TRP A 133 -17.27 12.10 16.31
C TRP A 133 -16.93 13.40 17.05
N PHE A 134 -16.17 14.31 16.45
CA PHE A 134 -15.90 15.62 17.04
C PHE A 134 -17.17 16.47 17.22
N ILE A 135 -18.10 16.40 16.26
CA ILE A 135 -19.38 17.11 16.37
C ILE A 135 -20.18 16.55 17.56
N TRP A 136 -20.20 15.23 17.76
CA TRP A 136 -20.87 14.61 18.90
C TRP A 136 -20.17 14.89 20.23
N ALA A 137 -18.83 14.94 20.24
CA ALA A 137 -18.04 15.25 21.44
C ALA A 137 -18.24 16.68 21.98
N GLN A 138 -18.93 17.57 21.24
CA GLN A 138 -19.31 18.90 21.74
C GLN A 138 -20.41 18.83 22.80
N GLN A 139 -21.08 17.69 22.96
CA GLN A 139 -22.08 17.48 24.00
C GLN A 139 -21.39 17.07 25.31
N PRO A 140 -21.74 17.68 26.47
CA PRO A 140 -20.98 17.56 27.71
C PRO A 140 -20.97 16.16 28.35
N LEU A 141 -21.84 15.25 27.91
CA LEU A 141 -21.90 13.87 28.38
C LEU A 141 -21.13 12.88 27.49
N ASP A 142 -20.59 13.32 26.35
CA ASP A 142 -20.09 12.45 25.29
C ASP A 142 -18.56 12.50 25.11
N GLN A 143 -17.81 12.50 26.22
CA GLN A 143 -16.34 12.44 26.17
C GLN A 143 -15.80 11.21 25.40
N TRP A 144 -16.54 10.10 25.44
CA TRP A 144 -16.23 8.86 24.72
C TRP A 144 -16.19 9.05 23.18
N ALA A 145 -16.96 10.00 22.65
CA ALA A 145 -16.93 10.34 21.22
C ALA A 145 -15.59 10.99 20.83
N GLY A 146 -14.96 11.74 21.75
CA GLY A 146 -13.63 12.31 21.54
C GLY A 146 -12.55 11.23 21.36
N ASP A 147 -12.62 10.15 22.15
CA ASP A 147 -11.68 9.02 22.04
C ASP A 147 -11.82 8.30 20.69
N PHE A 148 -13.05 8.13 20.19
CA PHE A 148 -13.29 7.56 18.86
C PHE A 148 -12.77 8.48 17.74
N ALA A 149 -12.93 9.80 17.88
CA ALA A 149 -12.35 10.75 16.92
C ALA A 149 -10.81 10.66 16.87
N LEU A 150 -10.15 10.48 18.01
CA LEU A 150 -8.70 10.33 18.08
C LEU A 150 -8.20 9.02 17.46
N ILE A 151 -8.95 7.93 17.63
CA ILE A 151 -8.65 6.65 16.98
C ILE A 151 -8.71 6.80 15.45
N ASP A 152 -9.77 7.44 14.94
CA ASP A 152 -9.94 7.68 13.50
C ASP A 152 -8.86 8.58 12.92
N ILE A 153 -8.51 9.67 13.60
CA ILE A 153 -7.39 10.52 13.17
C ILE A 153 -6.09 9.73 13.13
N SER A 154 -5.83 8.92 14.16
CA SER A 154 -4.60 8.11 14.23
C SER A 154 -4.52 7.13 13.05
N LEU A 155 -5.62 6.45 12.73
CA LEU A 155 -5.72 5.57 11.57
C LEU A 155 -5.54 6.34 10.25
N ALA A 156 -6.15 7.52 10.12
CA ALA A 156 -6.00 8.37 8.95
C ALA A 156 -4.54 8.82 8.74
N VAL A 157 -3.85 9.25 9.81
CA VAL A 157 -2.44 9.65 9.74
C VAL A 157 -1.54 8.50 9.31
N VAL A 158 -1.70 7.31 9.90
CA VAL A 158 -0.88 6.14 9.54
C VAL A 158 -1.19 5.68 8.10
N SER A 159 -2.45 5.78 7.67
CA SER A 159 -2.85 5.51 6.28
C SER A 159 -2.19 6.48 5.30
N PHE A 160 -2.18 7.77 5.62
CA PHE A 160 -1.54 8.81 4.80
C PHE A 160 -0.02 8.62 4.70
N LEU A 161 0.64 8.25 5.80
CA LEU A 161 2.06 7.93 5.79
C LEU A 161 2.36 6.70 4.92
N ASN A 162 1.50 5.67 4.94
CA ASN A 162 1.61 4.53 4.04
C ASN A 162 1.48 4.97 2.57
N GLU A 163 0.53 5.83 2.25
CA GLU A 163 0.31 6.34 0.89
C GLU A 163 1.53 7.09 0.36
N ILE A 164 2.16 7.93 1.19
CA ILE A 164 3.42 8.60 0.84
C ILE A 164 4.51 7.57 0.50
N MET A 165 4.69 6.54 1.32
CA MET A 165 5.69 5.50 1.06
C MET A 165 5.41 4.75 -0.25
N VAL A 166 4.15 4.41 -0.51
CA VAL A 166 3.70 3.76 -1.76
C VAL A 166 4.05 4.62 -2.97
N VAL A 167 3.74 5.92 -2.93
CA VAL A 167 4.04 6.85 -4.03
C VAL A 167 5.55 6.96 -4.27
N LEU A 168 6.36 7.04 -3.21
CA LEU A 168 7.82 7.06 -3.33
C LEU A 168 8.38 5.78 -3.97
N LEU A 169 7.84 4.61 -3.62
CA LEU A 169 8.25 3.33 -4.23
C LEU A 169 7.82 3.24 -5.70
N ILE A 170 6.61 3.69 -6.05
CA ILE A 170 6.15 3.77 -7.44
C ILE A 170 7.08 4.68 -8.26
N ALA A 171 7.39 5.88 -7.75
CA ALA A 171 8.27 6.82 -8.43
C ALA A 171 9.68 6.23 -8.65
N PHE A 172 10.21 5.52 -7.64
CA PHE A 172 11.48 4.81 -7.77
C PHE A 172 11.43 3.73 -8.85
N LEU A 173 10.42 2.86 -8.80
CA LEU A 173 10.28 1.76 -9.76
C LEU A 173 10.05 2.27 -11.19
N LEU A 174 9.26 3.33 -11.39
CA LEU A 174 9.11 3.96 -12.71
C LEU A 174 10.46 4.46 -13.24
N ARG A 175 11.25 5.13 -12.40
CA ARG A 175 12.55 5.70 -12.79
C ARG A 175 13.60 4.62 -13.10
N TYR A 176 13.65 3.55 -12.32
CA TYR A 176 14.76 2.58 -12.42
C TYR A 176 14.39 1.26 -13.10
N LEU A 177 13.14 0.79 -13.01
CA LEU A 177 12.69 -0.45 -13.65
C LEU A 177 12.33 -0.24 -15.14
N TYR A 178 11.66 0.87 -15.47
CA TYR A 178 11.17 1.14 -16.83
C TYR A 178 12.05 2.09 -17.65
N CYS A 179 12.72 3.06 -17.01
CA CYS A 179 13.58 4.05 -17.69
C CYS A 179 15.07 3.66 -17.81
N SER A 180 15.49 2.46 -17.37
CA SER A 180 16.90 2.03 -17.42
C SER A 180 17.52 2.03 -18.83
N LYS A 181 16.73 1.99 -19.91
CA LYS A 181 17.26 2.03 -21.28
C LYS A 181 17.93 3.35 -21.66
N GLU A 182 17.54 4.47 -21.05
CA GLU A 182 18.17 5.78 -21.32
C GLU A 182 19.40 6.02 -20.45
N ILE A 183 19.39 5.57 -19.20
CA ILE A 183 20.53 5.69 -18.28
C ILE A 183 21.73 4.85 -18.76
N PHE A 184 21.48 3.67 -19.34
CA PHE A 184 22.55 2.83 -19.90
C PHE A 184 23.20 3.45 -21.15
N ARG A 185 22.45 4.24 -21.94
CA ARG A 185 23.02 5.02 -23.07
C ARG A 185 23.79 6.25 -22.61
N ALA A 186 23.32 6.92 -21.55
CA ALA A 186 24.00 8.09 -21.00
C ALA A 186 25.36 7.73 -20.37
N ASN A 187 25.47 6.58 -19.69
CA ASN A 187 26.73 6.11 -19.09
C ASN A 187 27.70 5.44 -20.08
N GLN A 188 27.29 5.13 -21.31
CA GLN A 188 28.20 4.67 -22.38
C GLN A 188 28.81 5.82 -23.19
N ASN A 189 28.27 7.03 -23.05
CA ASN A 189 28.68 8.23 -23.77
C ASN A 189 29.42 9.26 -22.88
N ALA A 190 29.76 8.87 -21.65
CA ALA A 190 30.57 9.64 -20.70
C ALA A 190 31.85 8.84 -20.39
#